data_AF-Q92KB4-F1
#
_entry.id   AF-Q92KB4-F1
#
_cell.length_a   1.000
_cell.length_b   1.000
_cell.length_c   1.000
_cell.angle_alpha   90.00
_cell.angle_beta   90.00
_cell.angle_gamma   90.00
#
_symmetry.space_group_name_H-M   'P 1'
#
loop_
_entity.id
_entity.type
_entity.pdbx_description
1 polymer ?
#
loop_
_entity_poly.entity_id
_entity_poly.type
_entity_poly.pdbx_seq_one_letter_code
_entity_poly.pdbx_strand_id
1 'polypeptide(L)'
;MPLILEARGLDVTPALRAKMRETGDNESAAVLDVIYEDEKGHVAVGAKWFRFLCARQKKDPAATFQTLVRANFRGPLKPPFNDIARAEAGLTPSFYRSMTASTNI
;
A
#
# COMPACT_ATOMS: atom_id res chain seq x y z
N MET A 1 7.22 7.70 7.10
CA MET A 1 6.39 6.59 6.60
C MET A 1 6.69 6.30 5.14
N PRO A 2 7.32 5.14 4.83
CA PRO A 2 7.54 4.70 3.44
C PRO A 2 6.24 4.15 2.83
N LEU A 3 5.34 5.04 2.37
CA LEU A 3 3.95 4.72 2.03
C LEU A 3 3.74 3.52 1.08
N ILE A 4 4.66 3.28 0.13
CA ILE A 4 4.60 2.08 -0.73
C ILE A 4 4.81 0.78 0.04
N LEU A 5 5.79 0.78 0.95
CA LEU A 5 6.17 -0.41 1.71
C LEU A 5 5.05 -0.78 2.69
N GLU A 6 4.47 0.21 3.37
CA GLU A 6 3.31 -0.01 4.24
C GLU A 6 2.11 -0.52 3.43
N ALA A 7 1.82 0.11 2.27
CA ALA A 7 0.74 -0.33 1.41
C ALA A 7 0.97 -1.73 0.83
N ARG A 8 2.19 -2.26 0.87
CA ARG A 8 2.47 -3.65 0.47
C ARG A 8 1.97 -4.65 1.51
N GLY A 9 2.03 -4.31 2.80
CA GLY A 9 1.44 -5.11 3.88
C GLY A 9 -0.05 -5.36 3.64
N LEU A 10 -0.77 -4.35 3.16
CA LEU A 10 -2.20 -4.47 2.84
C LEU A 10 -2.52 -5.48 1.73
N ASP A 11 -1.57 -5.73 0.83
CA ASP A 11 -1.74 -6.65 -0.29
C ASP A 11 -1.41 -8.10 0.08
N VAL A 12 -0.36 -8.30 0.87
CA VAL A 12 0.25 -9.63 1.07
C VAL A 12 -0.22 -10.32 2.35
N THR A 13 -0.46 -9.55 3.41
CA THR A 13 -0.80 -10.10 4.73
C THR A 13 -2.09 -10.93 4.73
N PRO A 14 -3.16 -10.58 3.99
CA PRO A 14 -4.37 -11.40 3.96
C PRO A 14 -4.12 -12.84 3.46
N ALA A 15 -3.32 -12.99 2.40
CA ALA A 15 -2.99 -14.30 1.83
C ALA A 15 -2.04 -15.09 2.74
N LEU A 16 -1.06 -14.43 3.34
CA LEU A 16 -0.14 -15.06 4.28
C LEU A 16 -0.89 -15.56 5.53
N ARG A 17 -1.78 -14.74 6.09
CA ARG A 17 -2.63 -15.10 7.22
C ARG A 17 -3.52 -16.29 6.90
N ALA A 18 -4.16 -16.31 5.73
CA ALA A 18 -4.99 -17.45 5.30
C ALA A 18 -4.18 -18.74 5.28
N LYS A 19 -2.98 -18.69 4.70
CA LYS A 19 -2.07 -19.84 4.64
C LYS A 19 -1.65 -20.36 6.02
N MET A 20 -1.37 -19.48 6.97
CA MET A 20 -1.01 -19.87 8.34
C MET A 20 -2.16 -20.65 9.02
N ARG A 21 -3.40 -20.16 8.85
CA ARG A 21 -4.61 -20.83 9.37
C ARG A 21 -4.82 -22.20 8.70
N GLU A 22 -4.64 -22.29 7.38
CA GLU A 22 -4.74 -23.55 6.63
C GLU A 22 -3.74 -24.60 7.12
N THR A 23 -2.53 -24.18 7.53
CA THR A 23 -1.50 -25.08 8.09
C THR A 23 -1.68 -25.37 9.59
N GLY A 24 -2.70 -24.80 10.23
CA GLY A 24 -2.99 -24.99 11.66
C GLY A 24 -2.23 -24.05 12.60
N ASP A 25 -1.42 -23.12 12.08
CA ASP A 25 -0.68 -22.13 12.88
C ASP A 25 -1.56 -20.90 13.14
N ASN A 26 -2.47 -21.06 14.09
CA ASN A 26 -3.42 -20.01 14.47
C ASN A 26 -2.77 -18.87 15.26
N GLU A 27 -1.66 -19.15 15.98
CA GLU A 27 -0.95 -18.14 16.78
C GLU A 27 -0.26 -17.12 15.87
N SER A 28 0.49 -17.59 14.88
CA SER A 28 1.11 -16.70 13.88
C SER A 28 0.06 -15.95 13.07
N ALA A 29 -1.07 -16.59 12.73
CA ALA A 29 -2.16 -15.94 12.03
C ALA A 29 -2.77 -14.77 12.84
N ALA A 30 -2.89 -14.92 14.17
CA ALA A 30 -3.39 -13.87 15.05
C ALA A 30 -2.41 -12.68 15.16
N VAL A 31 -1.10 -12.94 15.14
CA VAL A 31 -0.10 -11.86 15.08
C VAL A 31 -0.22 -11.08 13.77
N LEU A 32 -0.43 -11.77 12.65
CA LEU A 32 -0.65 -11.12 11.35
C LEU A 32 -1.94 -10.29 11.29
N ASP A 33 -2.96 -10.64 12.08
CA ASP A 33 -4.17 -9.82 12.23
C ASP A 33 -3.86 -8.46 12.86
N VAL A 34 -3.05 -8.44 13.93
CA VAL A 34 -2.62 -7.19 14.59
C VAL A 34 -1.78 -6.34 13.63
N ILE A 35 -0.77 -6.96 12.99
CA ILE A 35 0.09 -6.26 12.02
C ILE A 35 -0.75 -5.66 10.89
N TYR A 36 -1.73 -6.39 10.36
CA TYR A 36 -2.57 -5.89 9.28
C TYR A 36 -3.36 -4.62 9.65
N GLU A 37 -3.87 -4.53 10.87
CA GLU A 37 -4.57 -3.32 11.34
C GLU A 37 -3.60 -2.14 11.55
N ASP A 38 -2.40 -2.39 12.07
CA ASP A 38 -1.35 -1.37 12.21
C ASP A 38 -0.94 -0.80 10.83
N GLU A 39 -0.77 -1.68 9.83
CA GLU A 39 -0.44 -1.29 8.45
C GLU A 39 -1.51 -0.39 7.82
N LYS A 40 -2.81 -0.63 8.10
CA LYS A 40 -3.88 0.31 7.65
C LYS A 40 -3.70 1.68 8.28
N GLY A 41 -3.40 1.74 9.57
CA GLY A 41 -3.14 2.99 10.29
C GLY A 41 -1.93 3.75 9.72
N HIS A 42 -0.85 3.03 9.45
CA HIS A 42 0.37 3.58 8.82
C HIS A 42 0.09 4.18 7.45
N VAL A 43 -0.63 3.46 6.58
CA VAL A 43 -1.02 3.96 5.26
C VAL A 43 -1.94 5.17 5.39
N ALA A 44 -2.92 5.14 6.29
CA ALA A 44 -3.87 6.23 6.51
C ALA A 44 -3.19 7.53 6.96
N VAL A 45 -2.29 7.44 7.95
CA VAL A 45 -1.53 8.59 8.44
C VAL A 45 -0.59 9.11 7.36
N GLY A 46 0.10 8.23 6.65
CA GLY A 46 0.99 8.60 5.54
C GLY A 46 0.24 9.31 4.41
N ALA A 47 -0.89 8.76 3.96
CA ALA A 47 -1.72 9.34 2.91
C ALA A 47 -2.31 10.69 3.33
N LYS A 48 -2.78 10.83 4.57
CA LYS A 48 -3.30 12.08 5.13
C LYS A 48 -2.26 13.20 5.05
N TRP A 49 -1.06 12.97 5.59
CA TRP A 49 -0.01 13.99 5.59
C TRP A 49 0.54 14.28 4.20
N PHE A 50 0.65 13.26 3.35
CA PHE A 50 1.07 13.43 1.97
C PHE A 50 0.10 14.36 1.20
N ARG A 51 -1.21 14.11 1.31
CA ARG A 51 -2.24 14.96 0.68
C ARG A 51 -2.25 16.36 1.26
N PHE A 52 -2.10 16.50 2.58
CA PHE A 52 -1.99 17.81 3.24
C PHE A 52 -0.82 18.63 2.67
N LEU A 53 0.37 18.02 2.55
CA LEU A 53 1.55 18.69 2.00
C LEU A 53 1.39 19.04 0.51
N CYS A 54 0.80 18.16 -0.29
CA CYS A 54 0.49 18.44 -1.69
C CYS A 54 -0.48 19.62 -1.83
N ALA A 55 -1.54 19.65 -1.02
CA ALA A 55 -2.50 20.76 -1.00
C ALA A 55 -1.83 22.09 -0.62
N ARG A 56 -1.00 22.09 0.43
CA ARG A 56 -0.25 23.27 0.87
C ARG A 56 0.71 23.80 -0.21
N GLN A 57 1.27 22.90 -1.03
CA GLN A 57 2.18 23.25 -2.12
C GLN A 57 1.48 23.42 -3.48
N LYS A 58 0.14 23.34 -3.55
CA LYS A 58 -0.66 23.38 -4.79
C LYS A 58 -0.20 22.35 -5.84
N LYS A 59 0.13 21.13 -5.40
CA LYS A 59 0.54 20.02 -6.26
C LYS A 59 -0.55 18.96 -6.36
N ASP A 60 -0.66 18.32 -7.51
CA ASP A 60 -1.50 17.12 -7.67
C ASP A 60 -0.89 15.95 -6.87
N PRO A 61 -1.63 15.35 -5.92
CA PRO A 61 -1.09 14.27 -5.09
C PRO A 61 -0.69 13.03 -5.90
N ALA A 62 -1.51 12.60 -6.86
CA ALA A 62 -1.25 11.37 -7.60
C ALA A 62 0.00 11.49 -8.48
N ALA A 63 0.13 12.58 -9.24
CA ALA A 63 1.30 12.87 -10.06
C ALA A 63 2.57 13.09 -9.21
N THR A 64 2.44 13.75 -8.06
CA THR A 64 3.56 13.94 -7.12
C THR A 64 4.01 12.62 -6.55
N PHE A 65 3.07 11.76 -6.15
CA PHE A 65 3.36 10.42 -5.66
C PHE A 65 4.11 9.63 -6.73
N GLN A 66 3.57 9.54 -7.95
CA GLN A 66 4.20 8.82 -9.06
C GLN A 66 5.63 9.31 -9.34
N THR A 67 5.86 10.62 -9.31
CA THR A 67 7.19 11.22 -9.46
C THR A 67 8.14 10.77 -8.36
N LEU A 68 7.70 10.86 -7.10
CA LEU A 68 8.52 10.44 -5.95
C LEU A 68 8.81 8.94 -5.96
N VAL A 69 7.82 8.13 -6.31
CA VAL A 69 8.00 6.69 -6.43
C VAL A 69 9.04 6.36 -7.50
N ARG A 70 8.93 6.95 -8.70
CA ARG A 70 9.93 6.73 -9.78
C ARG A 70 11.34 7.15 -9.37
N ALA A 71 11.46 8.22 -8.58
CA ALA A 71 12.75 8.73 -8.14
C ALA A 71 13.40 7.89 -7.03
N ASN A 72 12.60 7.24 -6.17
CA ASN A 72 13.09 6.65 -4.92
C ASN A 72 12.90 5.12 -4.82
N PHE A 73 11.97 4.54 -5.58
CA PHE A 73 11.69 3.10 -5.55
C PHE A 73 12.29 2.41 -6.78
N ARG A 74 13.06 1.34 -6.56
CA ARG A 74 13.70 0.56 -7.63
C ARG A 74 12.89 -0.70 -7.91
N GLY A 75 12.38 -0.81 -9.14
CA GLY A 75 11.61 -1.95 -9.62
C GLY A 75 10.12 -1.64 -9.81
N PRO A 76 9.37 -2.55 -10.45
CA PRO A 76 7.96 -2.33 -10.75
C PRO A 76 7.10 -2.53 -9.50
N LEU A 77 6.01 -1.76 -9.39
CA LEU A 77 4.93 -2.08 -8.46
C LEU A 77 4.19 -3.31 -9.00
N LYS A 78 4.20 -4.40 -8.22
CA LYS A 78 3.62 -5.68 -8.65
C LYS A 78 2.26 -5.91 -7.97
N PRO A 79 1.24 -6.32 -8.73
CA PRO A 79 0.01 -6.85 -8.15
C PRO A 79 0.29 -8.14 -7.34
N PRO A 80 -0.66 -8.62 -6.52
CA PRO A 80 -2.00 -8.06 -6.30
C PRO A 80 -1.97 -6.73 -5.54
N PHE A 81 -2.99 -5.89 -5.77
CA PHE A 81 -3.25 -4.70 -4.96
C PHE A 81 -4.58 -4.88 -4.24
N ASN A 82 -4.58 -4.65 -2.93
CA ASN A 82 -5.81 -4.57 -2.16
C ASN A 82 -6.40 -3.16 -2.29
N ASP A 83 -7.04 -2.90 -3.44
CA ASP A 83 -7.55 -1.56 -3.76
C ASP A 83 -8.55 -1.04 -2.73
N ILE A 84 -9.36 -1.94 -2.15
CA ILE A 84 -10.35 -1.58 -1.13
C ILE A 84 -9.62 -1.09 0.13
N ALA A 85 -8.73 -1.89 0.71
CA ALA A 85 -8.02 -1.51 1.93
C ALA A 85 -7.12 -0.28 1.73
N ARG A 86 -6.45 -0.17 0.57
CA ARG A 86 -5.64 1.00 0.23
C ARG A 86 -6.49 2.26 0.11
N ALA A 87 -7.65 2.18 -0.55
CA ALA A 87 -8.56 3.30 -0.71
C ALA A 87 -9.18 3.75 0.63
N GLU A 88 -9.55 2.80 1.50
CA GLU A 88 -9.98 3.08 2.88
C GLU A 88 -8.90 3.83 3.67
N ALA A 89 -7.62 3.47 3.46
CA ALA A 89 -6.48 4.17 4.02
C ALA A 89 -6.07 5.43 3.21
N GLY A 90 -6.90 5.90 2.26
CA GLY A 90 -6.69 7.16 1.55
C GLY A 90 -5.71 7.12 0.37
N LEU A 91 -5.20 5.93 0.01
CA LEU A 91 -4.36 5.69 -1.16
C LEU A 91 -5.18 5.08 -2.30
N THR A 92 -5.80 5.92 -3.12
CA THR A 92 -6.69 5.46 -4.20
C THR A 92 -5.91 4.84 -5.37
N PRO A 93 -6.56 4.02 -6.23
CA PRO A 93 -5.90 3.36 -7.36
C PRO A 93 -5.17 4.29 -8.34
N SER A 94 -5.62 5.55 -8.47
CA SER A 94 -4.97 6.59 -9.29
C SER A 94 -3.50 6.86 -8.91
N PHE A 95 -3.09 6.54 -7.68
CA PHE A 95 -1.73 6.74 -7.22
C PHE A 95 -0.75 5.73 -7.82
N TYR A 96 -1.17 4.48 -8.04
CA TYR A 96 -0.25 3.37 -8.33
C TYR A 96 -0.61 2.52 -9.55
N ARG A 97 -1.86 2.49 -10.02
CA ARG A 97 -2.25 1.62 -11.15
C ARG A 97 -1.55 2.00 -12.46
N SER A 98 -1.27 3.27 -12.70
CA SER A 98 -0.49 3.74 -13.87
C SER A 98 1.01 3.41 -13.76
N MET A 99 1.45 2.84 -12.63
CA MET A 99 2.85 2.56 -12.34
C MET A 99 3.20 1.07 -12.39
N THR A 100 2.24 0.21 -12.68
CA THR A 100 2.52 -1.21 -12.94
C THR A 100 3.35 -1.32 -14.20
N ALA A 101 4.30 -2.27 -14.25
CA ALA A 101 4.98 -2.58 -15.50
C ALA A 101 3.93 -2.91 -16.57
N SER A 102 4.04 -2.31 -17.76
CA SER A 102 3.35 -2.82 -18.94
C SER A 102 3.76 -4.28 -19.09
N THR A 103 2.81 -5.20 -19.00
CA THR A 103 3.02 -6.55 -19.52
C THR A 103 3.28 -6.35 -21.01
N ASN A 104 4.55 -6.46 -21.42
CA ASN A 104 4.85 -6.68 -22.82
C ASN A 104 4.21 -8.03 -23.16
N ILE A 105 3.09 -7.96 -23.87
CA ILE A 105 2.51 -9.10 -24.60
C ILE A 105 3.31 -9.22 -25.90
#